data_AF-A0A7S1PB64-F1
#
_entry.id   AF-A0A7S1PB64-F1
#
_cell.length_a   1.000
_cell.length_b   1.000
_cell.length_c   1.000
_cell.angle_alpha   90.00
_cell.angle_beta   90.00
_cell.angle_gamma   90.00
#
_symmetry.space_group_name_H-M   'P 1'
#
loop_
_entity.id
_entity.type
_entity.pdbx_description
1 polymer ?
#
loop_
_entity_poly.entity_id
_entity_poly.type
_entity_poly.pdbx_seq_one_letter_code
_entity_poly.pdbx_strand_id
1 'polypeptide(L)'
;HVARRLFDDAIAGLLAKKTRLLVLNSHYHLLQHAHKVVVMKDGQIDTICSYKDLCQNYPAFVSAQQQSKDTTTTTTSSNTDTPTSTPTPAADTPRPNLITKRTDLSAYEKGPAAGEASGTVAPVKREAGLLTKEDRVTGKVKFQLYVAYFSMGVRQNKLLGAMLFFMILILFALAQGGQVTTDWWLGFWSEEAPNRPNLSTFYWLGIYVSICLAATLIVIARDATWVASVIRSSRNLHDTTFAAVLRAPVNLFFDVTPVGRIINRFSNDLDKVDSLLPESLNSTIQMVFRLLSFLLLCALSSPWFMLAVIPLVLMFYRIQMFFRKSSRELRRLEGVTRSPIVSLFEETLNGIQIIRAFKMESTFFSLLKQRLDTNGAFFFLYWVAARWLAFRLDLLAALAVFCVGMLFILLNSVGGKSAVDPAMA
;
A
#
# COMPACT_ATOMS: atom_id res chain seq x y z
N HIS A 1 37.84 10.53 24.59
CA HIS A 1 38.68 9.36 24.22
C HIS A 1 38.50 8.92 22.76
N VAL A 2 37.27 8.69 22.27
CA VAL A 2 37.03 8.19 20.89
C VAL A 2 37.51 9.17 19.80
N ALA A 3 37.17 10.46 19.94
CA ALA A 3 37.57 11.48 18.95
C ALA A 3 39.09 11.62 18.77
N ARG A 4 39.85 11.51 19.87
CA ARG A 4 41.32 11.62 19.84
C ARG A 4 41.96 10.44 19.11
N ARG A 5 41.49 9.21 19.38
CA ARG A 5 41.91 8.01 18.65
C ARG A 5 41.59 8.08 17.15
N LEU A 6 40.39 8.55 16.81
CA LEU A 6 40.01 8.72 15.41
C LEU A 6 40.93 9.72 14.68
N PHE A 7 41.30 10.80 15.37
CA PHE A 7 42.22 11.80 14.82
C PHE A 7 43.62 11.22 14.62
N ASP A 8 44.19 10.60 15.66
CA ASP A 8 45.57 10.11 15.63
C ASP A 8 45.73 8.94 14.63
N ASP A 9 44.84 7.94 14.69
CA ASP A 9 44.98 6.72 13.88
C ASP A 9 44.53 6.94 12.42
N ALA A 10 43.43 7.67 12.18
CA ALA A 10 42.90 7.85 10.83
C ALA A 10 43.37 9.15 10.17
N ILE A 11 43.08 10.31 10.76
CA ILE A 11 43.32 11.62 10.13
C ILE A 11 44.83 11.91 10.03
N ALA A 12 45.56 11.72 11.12
CA ALA A 12 47.00 11.94 11.19
C ALA A 12 47.81 10.71 10.71
N GLY A 13 47.28 9.49 10.90
CA GLY A 13 47.90 8.25 10.45
C GLY A 13 47.57 7.88 9.01
N LEU A 14 46.46 7.17 8.79
CA LEU A 14 46.10 6.60 7.48
C LEU A 14 46.02 7.62 6.34
N LEU A 15 45.54 8.84 6.63
CA LEU A 15 45.41 9.90 5.64
C LEU A 15 46.63 10.82 5.55
N ALA A 16 47.75 10.53 6.22
CA ALA A 16 48.93 11.40 6.34
C ALA A 16 49.40 11.98 4.99
N LYS A 17 49.39 11.18 3.93
CA LYS A 17 49.86 11.54 2.58
C LYS A 17 48.79 12.16 1.66
N LYS A 18 47.55 12.31 2.13
CA LYS A 18 46.44 12.90 1.35
C LYS A 18 46.16 14.33 1.81
N THR A 19 45.62 15.15 0.92
CA THR A 19 45.12 16.48 1.29
C THR A 19 43.90 16.34 2.21
N ARG A 20 43.89 17.07 3.33
CA ARG A 20 42.85 17.00 4.36
C ARG A 20 42.39 18.41 4.68
N LEU A 21 41.08 18.61 4.72
CA LEU A 21 40.45 19.84 5.19
C LEU A 21 39.46 19.46 6.28
N LEU A 22 39.58 20.08 7.45
CA LEU A 22 38.72 19.83 8.59
C LEU A 22 38.16 21.17 9.08
N VAL A 23 36.83 21.28 9.09
CA VAL A 23 36.14 22.44 9.67
C VAL A 23 35.78 22.10 11.10
N LEU A 24 36.25 22.90 12.04
CA LEU A 24 36.08 22.67 13.48
C LEU A 24 35.19 23.76 14.06
N ASN A 25 34.07 23.36 14.68
CA ASN A 25 33.23 24.24 15.50
C ASN A 25 33.43 23.99 17.01
N SER A 26 34.19 22.94 17.35
CA SER A 26 34.59 22.54 18.69
C SER A 26 35.91 21.77 18.59
N HIS A 27 36.57 21.52 19.73
CA HIS A 27 37.87 20.81 19.78
C HIS A 27 39.04 21.57 19.13
N TYR A 28 39.17 22.86 19.44
CA TYR A 28 40.29 23.72 19.01
C TYR A 28 41.68 23.17 19.37
N HIS A 29 41.77 22.25 20.33
CA HIS A 29 43.02 21.55 20.66
C HIS A 29 43.60 20.70 19.51
N LEU A 30 42.83 20.42 18.47
CA LEU A 30 43.33 19.74 17.27
C LEU A 30 44.06 20.69 16.30
N LEU A 31 43.85 22.01 16.43
CA LEU A 31 44.48 23.03 15.56
C LEU A 31 46.01 23.02 15.66
N GLN A 32 46.58 22.59 16.79
CA GLN A 32 48.03 22.47 16.96
C GLN A 32 48.69 21.47 15.98
N HIS A 33 47.90 20.53 15.43
CA HIS A 33 48.37 19.55 14.45
C HIS A 33 48.09 19.99 12.99
N ALA A 34 47.50 21.17 12.78
CA ALA A 34 47.19 21.68 11.46
C ALA A 34 48.38 22.44 10.85
N HIS A 35 48.64 22.20 9.56
CA HIS A 35 49.72 22.88 8.83
C HIS A 35 49.36 24.34 8.49
N LYS A 36 48.07 24.61 8.23
CA LYS A 36 47.52 25.94 7.94
C LYS A 36 46.14 26.03 8.59
N VAL A 37 45.84 27.19 9.18
CA VAL A 37 44.54 27.51 9.75
C VAL A 37 43.94 28.68 8.98
N VAL A 38 42.67 28.54 8.59
CA VAL A 38 41.89 29.59 7.90
C VAL A 38 40.79 30.04 8.85
N VAL A 39 40.79 31.33 9.21
CA VAL A 39 39.76 31.94 10.03
C VAL A 39 38.76 32.65 9.11
N MET A 40 37.48 32.36 9.29
CA MET A 40 36.39 33.01 8.58
C MET A 40 35.54 33.82 9.56
N LYS A 41 35.19 35.04 9.18
CA LYS A 41 34.32 35.94 9.95
C LYS A 41 33.36 36.64 8.99
N ASP A 42 32.07 36.68 9.35
CA ASP A 42 31.01 37.34 8.56
C ASP A 42 30.96 36.89 7.09
N GLY A 43 31.23 35.61 6.84
CA GLY A 43 31.23 35.02 5.49
C GLY A 43 32.47 35.34 4.64
N GLN A 44 33.46 36.06 5.19
CA GLN A 44 34.72 36.38 4.53
C GLN A 44 35.90 35.67 5.20
N ILE A 45 36.99 35.50 4.45
CA ILE A 45 38.26 34.97 5.00
C ILE A 45 38.97 36.13 5.68
N ASP A 46 39.16 36.02 6.99
CA ASP A 46 39.78 37.05 7.82
C ASP A 46 41.31 36.90 7.82
N THR A 47 41.81 35.69 8.08
CA THR A 47 43.26 35.43 8.10
C THR A 47 43.57 33.97 7.77
N ILE A 48 44.66 33.74 7.02
CA ILE A 48 45.26 32.41 6.79
C ILE A 48 46.64 32.41 7.46
N CYS A 49 46.84 31.58 8.47
CA CYS A 49 48.06 31.62 9.28
C CYS A 49 48.45 30.25 9.86
N SER A 50 49.66 30.16 10.44
CA SER A 50 50.09 29.00 11.23
C SER A 50 49.45 29.04 12.63
N TYR A 51 49.40 27.91 13.33
CA TYR A 51 48.84 27.86 14.69
C TYR A 51 49.53 28.84 15.66
N LYS A 52 50.84 29.07 15.50
CA LYS A 52 51.59 30.03 16.33
C LYS A 52 51.10 31.47 16.14
N ASP A 53 50.87 31.86 14.89
CA ASP A 53 50.43 33.21 14.52
C ASP A 53 48.94 33.42 14.87
N LEU A 54 48.13 32.35 14.79
CA LEU A 54 46.74 32.34 15.23
C LEU A 54 46.61 32.69 16.71
N CYS A 55 47.46 32.12 17.56
CA CYS A 55 47.44 32.36 18.99
C CYS A 55 47.76 33.82 19.35
N GLN A 56 48.53 34.52 18.50
CA GLN A 56 48.86 35.94 18.71
C GLN A 56 47.72 36.86 18.28
N ASN A 57 47.09 36.58 17.12
CA ASN A 57 46.07 37.44 16.55
C ASN A 57 44.67 37.20 17.13
N TYR A 58 44.40 35.99 17.63
CA TYR A 58 43.09 35.59 18.15
C TYR A 58 43.22 34.81 19.47
N PRO A 59 43.51 35.48 20.60
CA PRO A 59 43.68 34.83 21.91
C PRO A 59 42.42 34.11 22.41
N ALA A 60 41.23 34.42 21.86
CA ALA A 60 39.97 33.75 22.19
C ALA A 60 39.96 32.24 21.86
N PHE A 61 40.71 31.79 20.84
CA PHE A 61 40.81 30.35 20.53
C PHE A 61 41.72 29.60 21.51
N VAL A 62 42.63 30.31 22.19
CA VAL A 62 43.54 29.76 23.19
C VAL A 62 42.84 29.63 24.55
N SER A 63 42.04 30.62 24.95
CA SER A 63 41.24 30.57 26.18
C SER A 63 40.14 29.50 26.13
N ALA A 64 39.51 29.28 24.96
CA ALA A 64 38.57 28.18 24.74
C ALA A 64 39.23 26.79 24.88
N GLN A 65 40.54 26.70 24.65
CA GLN A 65 41.33 25.48 24.81
C GLN A 65 41.60 25.17 26.30
N GLN A 66 41.83 26.21 27.11
CA GLN A 66 42.05 26.12 28.57
C GLN A 66 40.77 25.71 29.32
N GLN A 67 39.61 26.28 28.96
CA GLN A 67 38.32 25.85 29.54
C GLN A 67 38.00 24.38 29.27
N SER A 68 38.41 23.82 28.12
CA SER A 68 38.23 22.39 27.83
C SER A 68 39.18 21.48 28.63
N LYS A 69 40.33 21.99 29.07
CA LYS A 69 41.27 21.28 29.94
C LYS A 69 40.77 21.27 31.39
N ASP A 70 40.18 22.36 31.88
CA ASP A 70 39.70 22.44 33.27
C ASP A 70 38.51 21.49 33.52
N THR A 71 37.58 21.33 32.56
CA THR A 71 36.49 20.35 32.68
C THR A 71 36.97 18.89 32.70
N THR A 72 38.18 18.60 32.19
CA THR A 72 38.76 17.25 32.23
C THR A 72 39.60 17.01 33.50
N THR A 73 39.89 18.06 34.28
CA THR A 73 40.80 17.98 35.44
C THR A 73 40.06 17.97 36.79
N THR A 74 38.79 18.39 36.83
CA THR A 74 37.98 18.47 38.07
C THR A 74 37.18 17.20 38.39
N THR A 75 37.74 16.00 38.19
CA THR A 75 37.13 14.75 38.70
C THR A 75 38.13 13.82 39.39
N THR A 76 39.26 14.35 39.89
CA THR A 76 40.18 13.55 40.69
C THR A 76 40.75 14.35 41.86
N SER A 77 39.93 14.59 42.89
CA SER A 77 40.43 14.84 44.27
C SER A 77 39.29 14.95 45.28
N SER A 78 38.96 13.84 45.94
CA SER A 78 38.69 13.77 47.39
C SER A 78 38.15 12.38 47.76
N ASN A 79 39.03 11.50 48.23
CA ASN A 79 39.00 11.03 49.63
C ASN A 79 40.04 9.92 49.83
N THR A 80 40.89 10.17 50.82
CA THR A 80 41.75 9.23 51.53
C THR A 80 40.93 8.07 52.11
N ASP A 81 41.41 6.85 51.93
CA ASP A 81 41.71 5.89 53.00
C ASP A 81 42.39 4.63 52.43
N THR A 82 43.51 4.24 53.02
CA THR A 82 44.27 2.97 52.83
C THR A 82 44.28 2.27 54.21
N PRO A 83 44.50 0.93 54.39
CA PRO A 83 45.16 -0.03 53.50
C PRO A 83 44.47 -1.44 53.43
N THR A 84 44.78 -2.35 52.50
CA THR A 84 45.86 -3.36 52.62
C THR A 84 45.68 -4.42 51.53
N SER A 85 46.78 -4.81 50.86
CA SER A 85 47.16 -6.16 50.40
C SER A 85 47.76 -6.19 48.97
N THR A 86 48.96 -6.74 48.94
CA THR A 86 49.95 -7.03 47.88
C THR A 86 49.37 -7.59 46.56
N PRO A 87 49.97 -7.29 45.37
CA PRO A 87 49.48 -7.79 44.09
C PRO A 87 50.07 -9.18 43.74
N THR A 88 49.28 -10.01 43.05
CA THR A 88 49.75 -11.16 42.25
C THR A 88 49.07 -11.07 40.88
N PRO A 89 49.75 -11.34 39.75
CA PRO A 89 49.26 -10.97 38.41
C PRO A 89 48.33 -12.04 37.84
N ALA A 90 47.12 -11.66 37.45
CA ALA A 90 46.17 -12.53 36.77
C ALA A 90 46.06 -12.17 35.28
N ALA A 91 46.63 -13.07 34.48
CA ALA A 91 46.19 -13.62 33.20
C ALA A 91 45.39 -12.76 32.20
N ASP A 92 45.95 -12.72 30.98
CA ASP A 92 45.32 -12.41 29.70
C ASP A 92 43.91 -12.98 29.55
N THR A 93 42.97 -12.11 29.17
CA THR A 93 41.76 -12.51 28.43
C THR A 93 41.60 -11.63 27.19
N PRO A 94 41.37 -12.21 25.99
CA PRO A 94 41.30 -11.44 24.75
C PRO A 94 40.00 -10.65 24.66
N ARG A 95 40.11 -9.37 24.27
CA ARG A 95 38.95 -8.53 23.93
C ARG A 95 38.23 -9.10 22.69
N PRO A 96 36.89 -9.00 22.64
CA PRO A 96 36.12 -9.52 21.52
C PRO A 96 36.42 -8.72 20.24
N ASN A 97 36.66 -9.46 19.16
CA ASN A 97 36.86 -8.94 17.82
C ASN A 97 35.72 -7.99 17.43
N LEU A 98 36.07 -6.73 17.16
CA LEU A 98 35.23 -5.81 16.40
C LEU A 98 35.10 -6.39 14.99
N ILE A 99 34.04 -7.18 14.76
CA ILE A 99 33.59 -7.51 13.42
C ILE A 99 33.09 -6.19 12.81
N THR A 100 33.98 -5.55 12.05
CA THR A 100 33.67 -4.45 11.16
C THR A 100 32.55 -4.93 10.24
N LYS A 101 31.33 -4.44 10.47
CA LYS A 101 30.20 -4.66 9.59
C LYS A 101 30.51 -3.91 8.29
N ARG A 102 31.20 -4.57 7.37
CA ARG A 102 31.36 -4.15 5.99
C ARG A 102 29.93 -4.04 5.45
N THR A 103 29.47 -2.84 5.14
CA THR A 103 28.34 -2.64 4.25
C THR A 103 28.82 -3.10 2.87
N ASP A 104 28.74 -4.42 2.66
CA ASP A 104 29.10 -5.05 1.40
C ASP A 104 28.16 -4.51 0.31
N LEU A 105 28.69 -3.68 -0.58
CA LEU A 105 28.02 -3.28 -1.82
C LEU A 105 27.62 -4.51 -2.68
N SER A 106 28.25 -5.66 -2.49
CA SER A 106 27.90 -6.93 -3.15
C SER A 106 26.53 -7.48 -2.71
N ALA A 107 25.99 -7.04 -1.57
CA ALA A 107 24.60 -7.34 -1.17
C ALA A 107 23.58 -6.56 -2.02
N TYR A 108 24.01 -5.47 -2.67
CA TYR A 108 23.17 -4.66 -3.55
C TYR A 108 23.20 -5.10 -5.02
N GLU A 109 24.27 -5.76 -5.48
CA GLU A 109 24.40 -6.30 -6.85
C GLU A 109 23.52 -7.54 -7.09
N LYS A 110 23.26 -8.34 -6.06
CA LYS A 110 22.34 -9.48 -6.17
C LYS A 110 20.90 -9.01 -5.96
N GLY A 111 20.20 -8.81 -7.07
CA GLY A 111 18.74 -8.73 -7.09
C GLY A 111 18.10 -9.98 -6.44
N PRO A 112 16.81 -9.94 -6.10
CA PRO A 112 16.16 -11.03 -5.38
C PRO A 112 16.12 -12.28 -6.27
N ALA A 113 16.99 -13.26 -5.98
CA ALA A 113 16.92 -14.57 -6.59
C ALA A 113 15.67 -15.31 -6.10
N ALA A 114 14.85 -15.77 -7.04
CA ALA A 114 13.66 -16.57 -6.81
C ALA A 114 14.01 -18.08 -6.80
N GLY A 115 13.56 -18.79 -5.75
CA GLY A 115 13.52 -20.27 -5.62
C GLY A 115 14.89 -20.93 -5.34
N GLU A 116 15.07 -21.95 -4.49
CA GLU A 116 14.18 -22.88 -3.78
C GLU A 116 14.99 -23.58 -2.65
N ALA A 117 14.25 -24.32 -1.81
CA ALA A 117 14.67 -25.43 -0.94
C ALA A 117 15.16 -25.13 0.50
N SER A 118 14.23 -25.40 1.43
CA SER A 118 14.39 -26.21 2.65
C SER A 118 15.78 -26.28 3.29
N GLY A 119 15.92 -25.58 4.42
CA GLY A 119 17.04 -25.71 5.34
C GLY A 119 16.71 -24.96 6.61
N THR A 120 16.58 -25.70 7.72
CA THR A 120 16.40 -25.21 9.08
C THR A 120 17.57 -24.29 9.46
N VAL A 121 17.40 -22.99 9.25
CA VAL A 121 18.28 -21.97 9.82
C VAL A 121 17.55 -21.34 11.00
N ALA A 122 18.11 -21.57 12.19
CA ALA A 122 17.62 -21.04 13.45
C ALA A 122 17.38 -19.52 13.36
N PRO A 123 16.31 -18.99 14.00
CA PRO A 123 15.98 -17.59 13.88
C PRO A 123 17.05 -16.74 14.56
N VAL A 124 17.79 -15.97 13.77
CA VAL A 124 18.62 -14.88 14.28
C VAL A 124 17.70 -13.90 15.00
N LYS A 125 17.90 -13.79 16.31
CA LYS A 125 17.16 -12.92 17.23
C LYS A 125 17.42 -11.47 16.81
N ARG A 126 16.50 -10.87 16.06
CA ARG A 126 16.48 -9.42 15.83
C ARG A 126 16.22 -8.73 17.17
N GLU A 127 17.18 -7.93 17.61
CA GLU A 127 17.08 -7.09 18.80
C GLU A 127 15.82 -6.20 18.73
N ALA A 128 15.27 -5.94 19.91
CA ALA A 128 14.00 -5.29 20.16
C ALA A 128 13.92 -3.89 19.53
N GLY A 129 13.26 -3.79 18.39
CA GLY A 129 12.70 -2.53 17.94
C GLY A 129 11.45 -2.23 18.76
N LEU A 130 11.42 -1.08 19.43
CA LEU A 130 10.24 -0.47 20.10
C LEU A 130 9.05 -0.19 19.16
N LEU A 131 9.18 -0.58 17.89
CA LEU A 131 8.17 -0.42 16.85
C LEU A 131 7.36 -1.72 16.74
N THR A 132 6.10 -1.67 17.16
CA THR A 132 5.13 -2.75 16.93
C THR A 132 5.12 -3.11 15.44
N LYS A 133 5.38 -4.39 15.14
CA LYS A 133 5.20 -4.97 13.80
C LYS A 133 3.75 -4.70 13.36
N GLU A 134 3.58 -4.23 12.13
CA GLU A 134 2.27 -3.83 11.61
C GLU A 134 1.22 -4.94 11.74
N ASP A 135 0.03 -4.55 12.18
CA ASP A 135 -1.14 -5.44 12.28
C ASP A 135 -1.48 -5.99 10.90
N ARG A 136 -1.14 -7.26 10.66
CA ARG A 136 -1.51 -7.98 9.44
C ARG A 136 -2.53 -9.05 9.76
N VAL A 137 -3.80 -8.75 9.53
CA VAL A 137 -4.84 -9.79 9.49
C VAL A 137 -4.67 -10.55 8.17
N THR A 138 -4.26 -11.82 8.26
CA THR A 138 -4.18 -12.72 7.10
C THR A 138 -5.49 -13.51 6.99
N GLY A 139 -6.17 -13.46 5.84
CA GLY A 139 -7.40 -14.23 5.62
C GLY A 139 -8.44 -13.56 4.74
N LYS A 140 -9.64 -14.16 4.67
CA LYS A 140 -10.81 -13.58 4.00
C LYS A 140 -11.46 -12.52 4.91
N VAL A 141 -11.87 -11.40 4.31
CA VAL A 141 -12.62 -10.36 5.04
C VAL A 141 -13.96 -10.93 5.52
N LYS A 142 -14.26 -10.77 6.81
CA LYS A 142 -15.53 -11.23 7.38
C LYS A 142 -16.68 -10.35 6.89
N PHE A 143 -17.81 -10.95 6.53
CA PHE A 143 -19.01 -10.20 6.10
C PHE A 143 -19.48 -9.16 7.13
N GLN A 144 -19.25 -9.46 8.41
CA GLN A 144 -19.49 -8.56 9.54
C GLN A 144 -18.82 -7.19 9.39
N LEU A 145 -17.70 -7.10 8.66
CA LEU A 145 -16.99 -5.83 8.46
C LEU A 145 -17.77 -4.89 7.52
N TYR A 146 -18.47 -5.43 6.52
CA TYR A 146 -19.32 -4.62 5.64
C TYR A 146 -20.53 -4.07 6.38
N VAL A 147 -21.17 -4.89 7.23
CA VAL A 147 -22.26 -4.43 8.10
C VAL A 147 -21.74 -3.40 9.12
N ALA A 148 -20.53 -3.61 9.66
CA ALA A 148 -19.90 -2.66 10.56
C ALA A 148 -19.63 -1.30 9.89
N TYR A 149 -19.19 -1.30 8.63
CA TYR A 149 -18.99 -0.07 7.85
C TYR A 149 -20.28 0.77 7.77
N PHE A 150 -21.39 0.19 7.33
CA PHE A 150 -22.68 0.91 7.27
C PHE A 150 -23.25 1.24 8.65
N SER A 151 -22.92 0.45 9.69
CA SER A 151 -23.32 0.78 11.07
C SER A 151 -22.64 2.05 11.60
N MET A 152 -21.48 2.43 11.07
CA MET A 152 -20.85 3.72 11.38
C MET A 152 -21.73 4.88 10.92
N GLY A 153 -22.44 4.74 9.80
CA GLY A 153 -23.39 5.74 9.30
C GLY A 153 -24.60 5.99 10.20
N VAL A 154 -24.94 5.05 11.09
CA VAL A 154 -26.11 5.14 12.00
C VAL A 154 -25.69 5.11 13.48
N ARG A 155 -24.80 6.05 13.86
CA ARG A 155 -24.38 6.29 15.26
C ARG A 155 -23.86 5.03 15.96
N GLN A 156 -23.17 4.15 15.23
CA GLN A 156 -22.59 2.89 15.72
C GLN A 156 -23.61 1.84 16.22
N ASN A 157 -24.90 2.01 15.92
CA ASN A 157 -25.92 1.02 16.26
C ASN A 157 -25.93 -0.12 15.25
N LYS A 158 -25.44 -1.30 15.65
CA LYS A 158 -25.31 -2.48 14.77
C LYS A 158 -26.64 -2.92 14.14
N LEU A 159 -27.75 -2.86 14.90
CA LEU A 159 -29.07 -3.27 14.40
C LEU A 159 -29.58 -2.34 13.29
N LEU A 160 -29.52 -1.03 13.53
CA LEU A 160 -29.92 0.00 12.55
C LEU A 160 -29.01 -0.02 11.32
N GLY A 161 -27.70 -0.25 11.50
CA GLY A 161 -26.76 -0.45 10.40
C GLY A 161 -27.09 -1.67 9.54
N ALA A 162 -27.45 -2.80 10.16
CA ALA A 162 -27.90 -3.99 9.44
C ALA A 162 -29.21 -3.73 8.68
N MET A 163 -30.19 -3.08 9.30
CA MET A 163 -31.44 -2.69 8.65
C MET A 163 -31.19 -1.80 7.42
N LEU A 164 -30.34 -0.79 7.56
CA LEU A 164 -29.96 0.10 6.45
C LEU A 164 -29.25 -0.67 5.33
N PHE A 165 -28.35 -1.59 5.66
CA PHE A 165 -27.69 -2.44 4.68
C PHE A 165 -28.68 -3.33 3.91
N PHE A 166 -29.62 -3.98 4.58
CA PHE A 166 -30.65 -4.78 3.92
C PHE A 166 -31.62 -3.92 3.09
N MET A 167 -31.99 -2.73 3.57
CA MET A 167 -32.78 -1.77 2.81
C MET A 167 -32.08 -1.37 1.51
N ILE A 168 -30.77 -1.11 1.55
CA ILE A 168 -29.97 -0.84 0.35
C ILE A 168 -30.02 -2.03 -0.61
N LEU A 169 -29.84 -3.26 -0.12
CA LEU A 169 -29.93 -4.46 -0.97
C LEU A 169 -31.30 -4.60 -1.64
N ILE A 170 -32.40 -4.29 -0.92
CA ILE A 170 -33.75 -4.29 -1.48
C ILE A 170 -33.88 -3.23 -2.58
N LEU A 171 -33.34 -2.03 -2.39
CA LEU A 171 -33.34 -0.98 -3.42
C LEU A 171 -32.52 -1.38 -4.66
N PHE A 172 -31.41 -2.10 -4.49
CA PHE A 172 -30.68 -2.68 -5.63
C PHE A 172 -31.52 -3.73 -6.37
N ALA A 173 -32.21 -4.61 -5.64
CA ALA A 173 -33.09 -5.62 -6.23
C ALA A 173 -34.26 -4.98 -7.00
N LEU A 174 -34.91 -3.96 -6.41
CA LEU A 174 -36.01 -3.21 -7.04
C LEU A 174 -35.52 -2.45 -8.26
N ALA A 175 -34.36 -1.78 -8.19
CA ALA A 175 -33.79 -1.06 -9.32
C ALA A 175 -33.47 -2.00 -10.49
N GLN A 176 -32.87 -3.16 -10.18
CA GLN A 176 -32.58 -4.16 -11.20
C GLN A 176 -33.86 -4.80 -11.76
N GLY A 177 -34.85 -5.08 -10.91
CA GLY A 177 -36.16 -5.57 -11.33
C GLY A 177 -36.89 -4.57 -12.23
N GLY A 178 -36.81 -3.28 -11.93
CA GLY A 178 -37.33 -2.20 -12.77
C GLY A 178 -36.70 -2.20 -14.17
N GLN A 179 -35.36 -2.33 -14.27
CA GLN A 179 -34.66 -2.45 -15.56
C GLN A 179 -35.08 -3.71 -16.34
N VAL A 180 -35.18 -4.85 -15.66
CA VAL A 180 -35.66 -6.09 -16.28
C VAL A 180 -37.11 -5.92 -16.79
N THR A 181 -37.95 -5.21 -16.05
CA THR A 181 -39.34 -4.99 -16.40
C THR A 181 -39.47 -4.07 -17.63
N THR A 182 -38.61 -3.06 -17.77
CA THR A 182 -38.59 -2.21 -18.97
C THR A 182 -38.21 -3.02 -20.22
N ASP A 183 -37.21 -3.89 -20.11
CA ASP A 183 -36.76 -4.72 -21.23
C ASP A 183 -37.81 -5.78 -21.60
N TRP A 184 -38.38 -6.45 -20.58
CA TRP A 184 -39.45 -7.43 -20.78
C TRP A 184 -40.72 -6.83 -21.38
N TRP A 185 -41.12 -5.64 -20.92
CA TRP A 185 -42.32 -4.95 -21.46
C TRP A 185 -42.14 -4.62 -22.95
N LEU A 186 -40.93 -4.27 -23.38
CA LEU A 186 -40.66 -4.01 -24.79
C LEU A 186 -40.82 -5.28 -25.64
N GLY A 187 -40.35 -6.43 -25.13
CA GLY A 187 -40.58 -7.73 -25.75
C GLY A 187 -42.09 -8.05 -25.86
N PHE A 188 -42.81 -7.94 -24.75
CA PHE A 188 -44.26 -8.17 -24.72
C PHE A 188 -45.05 -7.24 -25.65
N TRP A 189 -44.69 -5.95 -25.67
CA TRP A 189 -45.30 -4.99 -26.58
C TRP A 189 -45.05 -5.39 -28.05
N SER A 190 -43.85 -5.85 -28.39
CA SER A 190 -43.52 -6.24 -29.77
C SER A 190 -44.31 -7.45 -30.27
N GLU A 191 -44.64 -8.39 -29.39
CA GLU A 191 -45.40 -9.61 -29.74
C GLU A 191 -46.91 -9.37 -29.80
N GLU A 192 -47.47 -8.59 -28.86
CA GLU A 192 -48.92 -8.47 -28.69
C GLU A 192 -49.53 -7.29 -29.47
N ALA A 193 -48.75 -6.27 -29.83
CA ALA A 193 -49.25 -5.14 -30.64
C ALA A 193 -49.84 -5.57 -32.00
N PRO A 194 -49.22 -6.50 -32.76
CA PRO A 194 -49.82 -7.03 -33.99
C PRO A 194 -51.15 -7.77 -33.75
N ASN A 195 -51.30 -8.44 -32.60
CA ASN A 195 -52.49 -9.24 -32.26
C ASN A 195 -53.68 -8.38 -31.78
N ARG A 196 -53.43 -7.12 -31.37
CA ARG A 196 -54.46 -6.20 -30.86
C ARG A 196 -54.45 -4.86 -31.61
N PRO A 197 -54.89 -4.84 -32.88
CA PRO A 197 -54.91 -3.61 -33.69
C PRO A 197 -55.88 -2.53 -33.16
N ASN A 198 -56.81 -2.91 -32.28
CA ASN A 198 -57.78 -1.99 -31.67
C ASN A 198 -57.15 -1.03 -30.64
N LEU A 199 -55.94 -1.31 -30.17
CA LEU A 199 -55.23 -0.46 -29.19
C LEU A 199 -54.29 0.50 -29.93
N SER A 200 -54.41 1.79 -29.64
CA SER A 200 -53.51 2.81 -30.20
C SER A 200 -52.07 2.62 -29.73
N THR A 201 -51.09 2.96 -30.57
CA THR A 201 -49.66 3.01 -30.21
C THR A 201 -49.41 3.86 -28.96
N PHE A 202 -50.20 4.93 -28.75
CA PHE A 202 -50.09 5.78 -27.57
C PHE A 202 -50.43 5.06 -26.25
N TYR A 203 -51.29 4.04 -26.28
CA TYR A 203 -51.61 3.23 -25.09
C TYR A 203 -50.38 2.43 -24.64
N TRP A 204 -49.76 1.70 -25.57
CA TRP A 204 -48.56 0.90 -25.31
C TRP A 204 -47.37 1.76 -24.87
N LEU A 205 -47.17 2.89 -25.57
CA LEU A 205 -46.13 3.86 -25.25
C LEU A 205 -46.36 4.50 -23.87
N GLY A 206 -47.60 4.84 -23.53
CA GLY A 206 -47.94 5.44 -22.23
C GLY A 206 -47.59 4.52 -21.06
N ILE A 207 -47.87 3.22 -21.18
CA ILE A 207 -47.50 2.24 -20.15
C ILE A 207 -45.97 2.11 -20.07
N TYR A 208 -45.30 2.00 -21.22
CA TYR A 208 -43.83 1.89 -21.25
C TYR A 208 -43.14 3.10 -20.60
N VAL A 209 -43.55 4.32 -20.96
CA VAL A 209 -43.03 5.55 -20.36
C VAL A 209 -43.28 5.58 -18.85
N SER A 210 -44.45 5.11 -18.38
CA SER A 210 -44.78 5.05 -16.95
C SER A 210 -43.86 4.07 -16.19
N ILE A 211 -43.58 2.90 -16.77
CA ILE A 211 -42.64 1.92 -16.19
C ILE A 211 -41.23 2.51 -16.15
N CYS A 212 -40.77 3.15 -17.24
CA CYS A 212 -39.47 3.81 -17.31
C CYS A 212 -39.33 4.92 -16.25
N LEU A 213 -40.37 5.74 -16.06
CA LEU A 213 -40.36 6.79 -15.05
C LEU A 213 -40.28 6.20 -13.64
N ALA A 214 -41.09 5.18 -13.33
CA ALA A 214 -41.06 4.49 -12.04
C ALA A 214 -39.70 3.84 -11.76
N ALA A 215 -39.12 3.13 -12.74
CA ALA A 215 -37.81 2.51 -12.63
C ALA A 215 -36.69 3.57 -12.41
N THR A 216 -36.77 4.70 -13.11
CA THR A 216 -35.83 5.82 -12.95
C THR A 216 -35.91 6.41 -11.54
N LEU A 217 -37.11 6.60 -10.99
CA LEU A 217 -37.28 7.09 -9.62
C LEU A 217 -36.67 6.13 -8.59
N ILE A 218 -36.82 4.81 -8.78
CA ILE A 218 -36.20 3.81 -7.91
C ILE A 218 -34.67 3.88 -7.99
N VAL A 219 -34.09 4.03 -9.18
CA VAL A 219 -32.64 4.18 -9.36
C VAL A 219 -32.13 5.44 -8.66
N ILE A 220 -32.81 6.57 -8.81
CA ILE A 220 -32.46 7.82 -8.12
C ILE A 220 -32.54 7.65 -6.60
N ALA A 221 -33.61 7.01 -6.09
CA ALA A 221 -33.75 6.76 -4.66
C ALA A 221 -32.66 5.83 -4.11
N ARG A 222 -32.29 4.78 -4.87
CA ARG A 222 -31.16 3.89 -4.55
C ARG A 222 -29.86 4.67 -4.47
N ASP A 223 -29.54 5.46 -5.49
CA ASP A 223 -28.27 6.18 -5.58
C ASP A 223 -28.16 7.28 -4.53
N ALA A 224 -29.25 8.01 -4.27
CA ALA A 224 -29.31 8.99 -3.18
C ALA A 224 -29.10 8.35 -1.80
N THR A 225 -29.75 7.21 -1.55
CA THR A 225 -29.59 6.44 -0.31
C THR A 225 -28.16 5.91 -0.16
N TRP A 226 -27.57 5.41 -1.24
CA TRP A 226 -26.19 4.93 -1.28
C TRP A 226 -25.20 6.04 -0.92
N VAL A 227 -25.25 7.17 -1.63
CA VAL A 227 -24.36 8.31 -1.42
C VAL A 227 -24.53 8.88 -0.01
N ALA A 228 -25.76 9.06 0.46
CA ALA A 228 -26.01 9.55 1.82
C ALA A 228 -25.45 8.60 2.90
N SER A 229 -25.56 7.29 2.69
CA SER A 229 -25.05 6.28 3.62
C SER A 229 -23.52 6.25 3.65
N VAL A 230 -22.87 6.35 2.50
CA VAL A 230 -21.41 6.38 2.37
C VAL A 230 -20.83 7.64 3.02
N ILE A 231 -21.36 8.83 2.70
CA ILE A 231 -20.88 10.10 3.27
C ILE A 231 -21.03 10.12 4.78
N ARG A 232 -22.18 9.66 5.31
CA ARG A 232 -22.39 9.57 6.77
C ARG A 232 -21.43 8.58 7.43
N SER A 233 -21.19 7.43 6.78
CA SER A 233 -20.28 6.40 7.31
C SER A 233 -18.83 6.90 7.33
N SER A 234 -18.38 7.54 6.25
CA SER A 234 -17.06 8.17 6.13
C SER A 234 -16.85 9.23 7.23
N ARG A 235 -17.76 10.21 7.33
CA ARG A 235 -17.67 11.28 8.34
C ARG A 235 -17.63 10.73 9.76
N ASN A 236 -18.52 9.80 10.10
CA ASN A 236 -18.55 9.23 11.44
C ASN A 236 -17.33 8.36 11.72
N LEU A 237 -16.81 7.63 10.73
CA LEU A 237 -15.59 6.83 10.88
C LEU A 237 -14.38 7.74 11.12
N HIS A 238 -14.26 8.84 10.36
CA HIS A 238 -13.25 9.87 10.57
C HIS A 238 -13.35 10.44 11.99
N ASP A 239 -14.52 10.95 12.38
CA ASP A 239 -14.72 11.63 13.67
C ASP A 239 -14.49 10.69 14.86
N THR A 240 -14.91 9.43 14.74
CA THR A 240 -14.66 8.39 15.75
C THR A 240 -13.16 8.10 15.87
N THR A 241 -12.47 7.93 14.74
CA THR A 241 -11.03 7.60 14.72
C THR A 241 -10.21 8.78 15.23
N PHE A 242 -10.57 10.00 14.84
CA PHE A 242 -9.97 11.24 15.29
C PHE A 242 -10.13 11.43 16.80
N ALA A 243 -11.35 11.26 17.32
CA ALA A 243 -11.61 11.33 18.76
C ALA A 243 -10.85 10.23 19.54
N ALA A 244 -10.73 9.02 18.99
CA ALA A 244 -9.97 7.94 19.62
C ALA A 244 -8.47 8.25 19.71
N VAL A 245 -7.90 8.86 18.67
CA VAL A 245 -6.49 9.27 18.64
C VAL A 245 -6.22 10.41 19.62
N LEU A 246 -7.10 11.41 19.70
CA LEU A 246 -6.96 12.51 20.66
C LEU A 246 -7.06 12.06 22.12
N ARG A 247 -7.79 10.98 22.39
CA ARG A 247 -7.93 10.39 23.74
C ARG A 247 -6.84 9.37 24.06
N ALA A 248 -5.96 9.05 23.12
CA ALA A 248 -4.93 8.05 23.33
C ALA A 248 -3.83 8.58 24.26
N PRO A 249 -3.33 7.76 25.20
CA PRO A 249 -2.27 8.17 26.12
C PRO A 249 -0.92 8.36 25.39
N VAL A 250 -0.19 9.43 25.73
CA VAL A 250 1.10 9.81 25.11
C VAL A 250 2.13 8.68 25.19
N ASN A 251 2.35 8.15 26.39
CA ASN A 251 3.37 7.15 26.66
C ASN A 251 3.10 5.75 26.08
N LEU A 252 1.83 5.38 25.88
CA LEU A 252 1.47 4.03 25.40
C LEU A 252 1.21 3.99 23.90
N PHE A 253 0.72 5.09 23.32
CA PHE A 253 0.34 5.15 21.92
C PHE A 253 1.32 5.98 21.09
N PHE A 254 1.61 7.22 21.49
CA PHE A 254 2.40 8.15 20.68
C PHE A 254 3.91 7.87 20.72
N ASP A 255 4.43 7.37 21.85
CA ASP A 255 5.85 7.00 21.96
C ASP A 255 6.19 5.68 21.23
N VAL A 256 5.18 4.83 21.00
CA VAL A 256 5.34 3.49 20.39
C VAL A 256 4.91 3.48 18.91
N THR A 257 4.00 4.38 18.52
CA THR A 257 3.44 4.44 17.17
C THR A 257 4.08 5.56 16.37
N PRO A 258 4.75 5.27 15.24
CA PRO A 258 5.29 6.30 14.37
C PRO A 258 4.24 7.30 13.93
N VAL A 259 4.56 8.59 14.00
CA VAL A 259 3.69 9.66 13.50
C VAL A 259 3.30 9.42 12.04
N GLY A 260 4.22 8.93 11.21
CA GLY A 260 3.95 8.58 9.82
C GLY A 260 2.86 7.51 9.64
N ARG A 261 2.73 6.56 10.58
CA ARG A 261 1.67 5.54 10.56
C ARG A 261 0.30 6.15 10.84
N ILE A 262 0.23 7.10 11.79
CA ILE A 262 -1.01 7.83 12.09
C ILE A 262 -1.44 8.64 10.86
N ILE A 263 -0.51 9.39 10.27
CA ILE A 263 -0.77 10.19 9.07
C ILE A 263 -1.24 9.29 7.92
N ASN A 264 -0.57 8.17 7.66
CA ASN A 264 -0.94 7.26 6.58
C ASN A 264 -2.36 6.66 6.75
N ARG A 265 -2.81 6.46 7.99
CA ARG A 265 -4.18 6.00 8.27
C ARG A 265 -5.23 7.07 7.95
N PHE A 266 -4.97 8.34 8.32
CA PHE A 266 -5.87 9.46 8.03
C PHE A 266 -5.82 9.94 6.57
N SER A 267 -4.74 9.66 5.85
CA SER A 267 -4.62 9.98 4.43
C SER A 267 -5.00 8.79 3.54
N ASN A 268 -4.07 7.87 3.30
CA ASN A 268 -4.19 6.80 2.31
C ASN A 268 -5.26 5.76 2.67
N ASP A 269 -5.39 5.38 3.94
CA ASP A 269 -6.37 4.35 4.31
C ASP A 269 -7.78 4.93 4.37
N LEU A 270 -7.95 6.14 4.91
CA LEU A 270 -9.23 6.84 4.90
C LEU A 270 -9.70 7.13 3.47
N ASP A 271 -8.81 7.62 2.59
CA ASP A 271 -9.14 7.83 1.17
C ASP A 271 -9.66 6.54 0.51
N LYS A 272 -8.99 5.40 0.72
CA LYS A 272 -9.48 4.11 0.19
C LYS A 272 -10.84 3.72 0.75
N VAL A 273 -11.14 4.03 2.01
CA VAL A 273 -12.42 3.72 2.65
C VAL A 273 -13.53 4.66 2.18
N ASP A 274 -13.17 5.87 1.76
CA ASP A 274 -14.10 6.91 1.32
C ASP A 274 -14.41 6.87 -0.17
N SER A 275 -13.42 6.56 -1.01
CA SER A 275 -13.56 6.57 -2.47
C SER A 275 -13.59 5.16 -3.06
N LEU A 276 -12.51 4.40 -2.86
CA LEU A 276 -12.29 3.13 -3.57
C LEU A 276 -13.21 2.00 -3.08
N LEU A 277 -13.42 1.88 -1.76
CA LEU A 277 -14.23 0.83 -1.17
C LEU A 277 -15.71 0.98 -1.56
N PRO A 278 -16.35 2.17 -1.45
CA PRO A 278 -17.73 2.36 -1.89
C PRO A 278 -17.90 2.13 -3.39
N GLU A 279 -16.99 2.65 -4.22
CA GLU A 279 -17.04 2.42 -5.68
C GLU A 279 -17.02 0.91 -5.99
N SER A 280 -16.04 0.19 -5.42
CA SER A 280 -15.89 -1.26 -5.62
C SER A 280 -17.10 -2.05 -5.11
N LEU A 281 -17.65 -1.68 -3.95
CA LEU A 281 -18.83 -2.33 -3.38
C LEU A 281 -20.07 -2.09 -4.24
N ASN A 282 -20.29 -0.86 -4.68
CA ASN A 282 -21.41 -0.49 -5.55
C ASN A 282 -21.38 -1.32 -6.85
N SER A 283 -20.23 -1.32 -7.54
CA SER A 283 -20.06 -2.09 -8.77
C SER A 283 -20.22 -3.59 -8.55
N THR A 284 -19.71 -4.12 -7.42
CA THR A 284 -19.84 -5.55 -7.09
C THR A 284 -21.29 -5.95 -6.84
N ILE A 285 -22.02 -5.20 -5.99
CA ILE A 285 -23.43 -5.47 -5.68
C ILE A 285 -24.27 -5.37 -6.97
N GLN A 286 -24.07 -4.32 -7.75
CA GLN A 286 -24.75 -4.13 -9.03
C GLN A 286 -24.50 -5.29 -9.99
N MET A 287 -23.25 -5.75 -10.11
CA MET A 287 -22.91 -6.88 -10.97
C MET A 287 -23.55 -8.18 -10.50
N VAL A 288 -23.61 -8.43 -9.19
CA VAL A 288 -24.29 -9.59 -8.61
C VAL A 288 -25.77 -9.58 -8.96
N PHE A 289 -26.48 -8.46 -8.74
CA PHE A 289 -27.90 -8.37 -9.07
C PHE A 289 -28.14 -8.49 -10.57
N ARG A 290 -27.33 -7.86 -11.43
CA ARG A 290 -27.40 -8.03 -12.89
C ARG A 290 -27.25 -9.49 -13.31
N LEU A 291 -26.26 -10.19 -12.74
CA LEU A 291 -26.03 -11.60 -13.02
C LEU A 291 -27.20 -12.47 -12.56
N LEU A 292 -27.71 -12.25 -11.34
CA LEU A 292 -28.86 -13.00 -10.81
C LEU A 292 -30.11 -12.76 -11.65
N SER A 293 -30.36 -11.53 -12.06
CA SER A 293 -31.49 -11.19 -12.93
C SER A 293 -31.36 -11.81 -14.31
N PHE A 294 -30.18 -11.78 -14.93
CA PHE A 294 -29.92 -12.47 -16.19
C PHE A 294 -30.18 -13.98 -16.08
N LEU A 295 -29.59 -14.63 -15.07
CA LEU A 295 -29.79 -16.07 -14.85
C LEU A 295 -31.25 -16.43 -14.58
N LEU A 296 -31.97 -15.59 -13.82
CA LEU A 296 -33.39 -15.78 -13.56
C LEU A 296 -34.22 -15.68 -14.85
N LEU A 297 -33.97 -14.66 -15.68
CA LEU A 297 -34.65 -14.51 -16.97
C LEU A 297 -34.39 -15.70 -17.89
N CYS A 298 -33.15 -16.15 -18.01
CA CYS A 298 -32.85 -17.31 -18.84
C CYS A 298 -33.50 -18.59 -18.31
N ALA A 299 -33.55 -18.78 -16.98
CA ALA A 299 -34.22 -19.91 -16.36
C ALA A 299 -35.75 -19.90 -16.59
N LEU A 300 -36.37 -18.73 -16.59
CA LEU A 300 -37.79 -18.55 -16.90
C LEU A 300 -38.09 -18.74 -18.40
N SER A 301 -37.18 -18.30 -19.27
CA SER A 301 -37.29 -18.46 -20.73
C SER A 301 -37.18 -19.91 -21.16
N SER A 302 -36.13 -20.62 -20.71
CA SER A 302 -35.92 -22.02 -21.03
C SER A 302 -35.15 -22.75 -19.92
N PRO A 303 -35.80 -23.71 -19.21
CA PRO A 303 -35.11 -24.52 -18.21
C PRO A 303 -33.90 -25.30 -18.77
N TRP A 304 -33.91 -25.63 -20.07
CA TRP A 304 -32.82 -26.33 -20.74
C TRP A 304 -31.54 -25.49 -20.83
N PHE A 305 -31.66 -24.16 -20.86
CA PHE A 305 -30.51 -23.26 -20.81
C PHE A 305 -29.69 -23.48 -19.53
N MET A 306 -30.34 -23.75 -18.40
CA MET A 306 -29.64 -23.97 -17.12
C MET A 306 -28.72 -25.19 -17.16
N LEU A 307 -29.08 -26.22 -17.94
CA LEU A 307 -28.22 -27.39 -18.13
C LEU A 307 -26.93 -27.00 -18.89
N ALA A 308 -27.02 -26.10 -19.86
CA ALA A 308 -25.88 -25.58 -20.62
C ALA A 308 -24.99 -24.62 -19.78
N VAL A 309 -25.53 -23.95 -18.77
CA VAL A 309 -24.78 -23.05 -17.87
C VAL A 309 -23.84 -23.81 -16.94
N ILE A 310 -24.21 -25.01 -16.49
CA ILE A 310 -23.41 -25.82 -15.55
C ILE A 310 -21.96 -26.03 -16.02
N PRO A 311 -21.69 -26.53 -17.26
CA PRO A 311 -20.31 -26.69 -17.73
C PRO A 311 -19.57 -25.36 -17.88
N LEU A 312 -20.26 -24.28 -18.25
CA LEU A 312 -19.66 -22.93 -18.35
C LEU A 312 -19.21 -22.43 -16.98
N VAL A 313 -20.01 -22.61 -15.92
CA VAL A 313 -19.66 -22.25 -14.55
C VAL A 313 -18.49 -23.08 -14.04
N LEU A 314 -18.44 -24.37 -14.37
CA LEU A 314 -17.31 -25.24 -14.02
C LEU A 314 -16.01 -24.76 -14.69
N MET A 315 -16.06 -24.44 -15.98
CA MET A 315 -14.92 -23.92 -16.74
C MET A 315 -14.47 -22.55 -16.21
N PHE A 316 -15.42 -21.65 -15.94
CA PHE A 316 -15.16 -20.37 -15.27
C PHE A 316 -14.45 -20.58 -13.93
N TYR A 317 -14.95 -21.48 -13.08
CA TYR A 317 -14.35 -21.76 -11.78
C TYR A 317 -12.90 -22.26 -11.89
N ARG A 318 -12.62 -23.14 -12.86
CA ARG A 318 -11.25 -23.64 -13.13
C ARG A 318 -10.32 -22.52 -13.59
N ILE A 319 -10.73 -21.71 -14.57
CA ILE A 319 -9.95 -20.57 -15.07
C ILE A 319 -9.67 -19.58 -13.94
N GLN A 320 -10.71 -19.25 -13.16
CA GLN A 320 -10.63 -18.28 -12.07
C GLN A 320 -9.74 -18.77 -10.92
N MET A 321 -9.77 -20.07 -10.58
CA MET A 321 -8.86 -20.64 -9.60
C MET A 321 -7.40 -20.54 -10.03
N PHE A 322 -7.10 -20.81 -11.30
CA PHE A 322 -5.74 -20.68 -11.84
C PHE A 322 -5.27 -19.22 -11.80
N PHE A 323 -6.08 -18.30 -12.34
CA PHE A 323 -5.77 -16.88 -12.34
C PHE A 323 -5.54 -16.32 -10.93
N ARG A 324 -6.43 -16.62 -9.97
CA ARG A 324 -6.34 -16.08 -8.60
C ARG A 324 -5.08 -16.52 -7.86
N LYS A 325 -4.54 -17.71 -8.14
CA LYS A 325 -3.27 -18.16 -7.55
C LYS A 325 -2.11 -17.32 -8.10
N SER A 326 -2.02 -17.19 -9.42
CA SER A 326 -0.92 -16.47 -10.08
C SER A 326 -0.99 -14.95 -9.86
N SER A 327 -2.16 -14.33 -10.02
CA SER A 327 -2.32 -12.87 -9.90
C SER A 327 -2.03 -12.36 -8.49
N ARG A 328 -2.35 -13.15 -7.46
CA ARG A 328 -2.02 -12.81 -6.07
C ARG A 328 -0.51 -12.79 -5.84
N GLU A 329 0.23 -13.77 -6.35
CA GLU A 329 1.68 -13.79 -6.22
C GLU A 329 2.33 -12.66 -7.03
N LEU A 330 1.85 -12.38 -8.24
CA LEU A 330 2.32 -11.24 -9.04
C LEU A 330 2.08 -9.91 -8.31
N ARG A 331 0.90 -9.71 -7.75
CA ARG A 331 0.57 -8.52 -6.96
C ARG A 331 1.43 -8.41 -5.70
N ARG A 332 1.75 -9.53 -5.06
CA ARG A 332 2.67 -9.58 -3.91
C ARG A 332 4.08 -9.19 -4.32
N LEU A 333 4.59 -9.75 -5.42
CA LEU A 333 5.92 -9.45 -5.93
C LEU A 333 6.05 -7.98 -6.29
N GLU A 334 5.09 -7.42 -7.04
CA GLU A 334 5.02 -5.98 -7.36
C GLU A 334 5.01 -5.12 -6.08
N GLY A 335 4.19 -5.47 -5.09
CA GLY A 335 4.15 -4.76 -3.82
C GLY A 335 5.47 -4.78 -3.05
N VAL A 336 6.16 -5.93 -3.02
CA VAL A 336 7.45 -6.09 -2.32
C VAL A 336 8.59 -5.38 -3.06
N THR A 337 8.58 -5.37 -4.39
CA THR A 337 9.62 -4.70 -5.19
C THR A 337 9.48 -3.18 -5.23
N ARG A 338 8.30 -2.64 -4.93
CA ARG A 338 8.04 -1.21 -4.92
C ARG A 338 8.72 -0.47 -3.77
N SER A 339 8.70 -1.03 -2.55
CA SER A 339 9.26 -0.35 -1.36
C SER A 339 10.75 -0.01 -1.49
N PRO A 340 11.64 -0.91 -1.96
CA PRO A 340 13.06 -0.59 -2.16
C PRO A 340 13.33 0.59 -3.09
N ILE A 341 12.46 0.87 -4.07
CA ILE A 341 12.60 2.02 -4.97
C ILE A 341 12.44 3.33 -4.19
N VAL A 342 11.40 3.41 -3.36
CA VAL A 342 11.12 4.60 -2.54
C VAL A 342 12.22 4.80 -1.50
N SER A 343 12.64 3.73 -0.82
CA SER A 343 13.74 3.80 0.16
C SER A 343 15.06 4.26 -0.47
N LEU A 344 15.43 3.72 -1.63
CA LEU A 344 16.65 4.16 -2.32
C LEU A 344 16.58 5.64 -2.73
N PHE A 345 15.39 6.09 -3.15
CA PHE A 345 15.17 7.49 -3.51
C PHE A 345 15.30 8.42 -2.27
N GLU A 346 14.70 8.05 -1.14
CA GLU A 346 14.83 8.78 0.14
C GLU A 346 16.28 8.83 0.63
N GLU A 347 17.00 7.70 0.59
CA GLU A 347 18.44 7.63 0.94
C GLU A 347 19.27 8.53 0.02
N THR A 348 18.96 8.55 -1.28
CA THR A 348 19.64 9.39 -2.27
C THR A 348 19.38 10.87 -2.01
N LEU A 349 18.16 11.26 -1.66
CA LEU A 349 17.82 12.66 -1.33
C LEU A 349 18.54 13.14 -0.08
N ASN A 350 18.54 12.32 0.99
CA ASN A 350 19.23 12.64 2.23
C ASN A 350 20.76 12.69 2.05
N GLY A 351 21.31 11.86 1.17
CA GLY A 351 22.75 11.74 0.91
C GLY A 351 23.26 12.49 -0.33
N ILE A 352 22.46 13.35 -0.96
CA ILE A 352 22.75 13.85 -2.31
C ILE A 352 24.09 14.59 -2.42
N GLN A 353 24.47 15.33 -1.37
CA GLN A 353 25.75 16.04 -1.31
C GLN A 353 26.93 15.07 -1.26
N ILE A 354 26.80 13.97 -0.50
CA ILE A 354 27.82 12.93 -0.35
C ILE A 354 28.00 12.20 -1.69
N ILE A 355 26.90 11.82 -2.33
CA ILE A 355 26.93 11.12 -3.63
C ILE A 355 27.66 11.95 -4.67
N ARG A 356 27.37 13.26 -4.74
CA ARG A 356 28.06 14.20 -5.65
C ARG A 356 29.52 14.42 -5.29
N ALA A 357 29.84 14.54 -3.99
CA ALA A 357 31.21 14.69 -3.53
C ALA A 357 32.10 13.49 -3.91
N PHE A 358 31.55 12.28 -3.87
CA PHE A 358 32.24 11.05 -4.28
C PHE A 358 32.05 10.67 -5.75
N LYS A 359 31.32 11.46 -6.55
CA LYS A 359 31.05 11.22 -7.98
C LYS A 359 30.42 9.85 -8.28
N MET A 360 29.49 9.41 -7.43
CA MET A 360 28.83 8.10 -7.55
C MET A 360 27.41 8.18 -8.15
N GLU A 361 27.09 9.26 -8.86
CA GLU A 361 25.75 9.47 -9.42
C GLU A 361 25.36 8.35 -10.40
N SER A 362 26.29 7.91 -11.25
CA SER A 362 26.05 6.84 -12.22
C SER A 362 25.75 5.49 -11.56
N THR A 363 26.42 5.20 -10.43
CA THR A 363 26.19 3.98 -9.65
C THR A 363 24.81 3.99 -9.02
N PHE A 364 24.44 5.08 -8.34
CA PHE A 364 23.11 5.22 -7.74
C PHE A 364 22.00 5.23 -8.79
N PHE A 365 22.22 5.88 -9.94
CA PHE A 365 21.29 5.88 -11.05
C PHE A 365 21.08 4.48 -11.65
N SER A 366 22.17 3.73 -11.86
CA SER A 366 22.10 2.35 -12.35
C SER A 366 21.37 1.44 -11.38
N LEU A 367 21.61 1.63 -10.08
CA LEU A 367 20.92 0.89 -9.03
C LEU A 367 19.41 1.18 -9.02
N LEU A 368 19.03 2.45 -9.12
CA LEU A 368 17.63 2.86 -9.21
C LEU A 368 16.97 2.25 -10.45
N LYS A 369 17.64 2.29 -11.61
CA LYS A 369 17.16 1.70 -12.85
C LYS A 369 16.89 0.20 -12.69
N GLN A 370 17.83 -0.56 -12.12
CA GLN A 370 17.66 -2.01 -11.90
C GLN A 370 16.43 -2.32 -11.02
N ARG A 371 16.23 -1.55 -9.94
CA ARG A 371 15.08 -1.72 -9.04
C ARG A 371 13.77 -1.36 -9.75
N LEU A 372 13.78 -0.31 -10.55
CA LEU A 372 12.64 0.13 -11.34
C LEU A 372 12.27 -0.90 -12.41
N ASP A 373 13.25 -1.43 -13.15
CA ASP A 373 13.04 -2.46 -14.17
C ASP A 373 12.46 -3.74 -13.57
N THR A 374 12.98 -4.18 -12.42
CA THR A 374 12.46 -5.36 -11.70
C THR A 374 11.00 -5.17 -11.31
N ASN A 375 10.66 -4.00 -10.73
CA ASN A 375 9.28 -3.70 -10.37
C ASN A 375 8.38 -3.54 -11.60
N GLY A 376 8.89 -2.88 -12.65
CA GLY A 376 8.20 -2.70 -13.93
C GLY A 376 7.85 -4.03 -14.59
N ALA A 377 8.75 -5.01 -14.53
CA ALA A 377 8.51 -6.36 -15.04
C ALA A 377 7.33 -7.04 -14.31
N PHE A 378 7.29 -7.01 -12.97
CA PHE A 378 6.16 -7.60 -12.21
C PHE A 378 4.85 -6.84 -12.42
N PHE A 379 4.91 -5.51 -12.47
CA PHE A 379 3.75 -4.68 -12.77
C PHE A 379 3.19 -5.01 -14.15
N PHE A 380 4.03 -5.09 -15.17
CA PHE A 380 3.63 -5.47 -16.52
C PHE A 380 3.03 -6.88 -16.55
N LEU A 381 3.68 -7.86 -15.91
CA LEU A 381 3.21 -9.25 -15.90
C LEU A 381 1.85 -9.41 -15.20
N TYR A 382 1.57 -8.60 -14.17
CA TYR A 382 0.25 -8.53 -13.53
C TYR A 382 -0.83 -8.09 -14.53
N TRP A 383 -0.58 -7.05 -15.33
CA TRP A 383 -1.52 -6.58 -16.35
C TRP A 383 -1.68 -7.56 -17.51
N VAL A 384 -0.61 -8.22 -17.95
CA VAL A 384 -0.69 -9.29 -18.95
C VAL A 384 -1.53 -10.46 -18.43
N ALA A 385 -1.35 -10.87 -17.17
CA ALA A 385 -2.19 -11.90 -16.56
C ALA A 385 -3.67 -11.48 -16.51
N ALA A 386 -3.96 -10.21 -16.21
CA ALA A 386 -5.34 -9.69 -16.24
C ALA A 386 -5.93 -9.72 -17.65
N ARG A 387 -5.15 -9.37 -18.68
CA ARG A 387 -5.57 -9.49 -20.09
C ARG A 387 -5.79 -10.94 -20.51
N TRP A 388 -4.95 -11.87 -20.05
CA TRP A 388 -5.13 -13.29 -20.28
C TRP A 388 -6.47 -13.78 -19.71
N LEU A 389 -6.83 -13.35 -18.50
CA LEU A 389 -8.14 -13.70 -17.92
C LEU A 389 -9.28 -13.11 -18.76
N ALA A 390 -9.21 -11.81 -19.09
CA ALA A 390 -10.23 -11.14 -19.88
C ALA A 390 -10.50 -11.88 -21.19
N PHE A 391 -9.45 -12.18 -21.97
CA PHE A 391 -9.57 -12.94 -23.21
C PHE A 391 -10.21 -14.31 -23.03
N ARG A 392 -9.88 -15.04 -21.95
CA ARG A 392 -10.48 -16.35 -21.67
C ARG A 392 -11.95 -16.25 -21.26
N LEU A 393 -12.32 -15.20 -20.53
CA LEU A 393 -13.72 -14.92 -20.18
C LEU A 393 -14.54 -14.52 -21.41
N ASP A 394 -13.98 -13.71 -22.31
CA ASP A 394 -14.63 -13.33 -23.57
C ASP A 394 -14.83 -14.55 -24.47
N LEU A 395 -13.83 -15.45 -24.56
CA LEU A 395 -13.97 -16.71 -25.29
C LEU A 395 -15.05 -17.62 -24.68
N LEU A 396 -15.12 -17.70 -23.34
CA LEU A 396 -16.17 -18.45 -22.65
C LEU A 396 -17.56 -17.85 -22.92
N ALA A 397 -17.67 -16.52 -22.94
CA ALA A 397 -18.92 -15.82 -23.28
C ALA A 397 -19.33 -16.08 -24.74
N ALA A 398 -18.39 -16.01 -25.68
CA ALA A 398 -18.64 -16.32 -27.08
C ALA A 398 -19.09 -17.78 -27.28
N LEU A 399 -18.45 -18.73 -26.57
CA LEU A 399 -18.85 -20.13 -26.58
C LEU A 399 -20.25 -20.32 -25.98
N ALA A 400 -20.58 -19.59 -24.90
CA ALA A 400 -21.91 -19.62 -24.30
C ALA A 400 -22.99 -19.17 -25.29
N VAL A 401 -22.80 -18.01 -25.92
CA VAL A 401 -23.72 -17.48 -26.95
C VAL A 401 -23.85 -18.47 -28.12
N PHE A 402 -22.75 -19.06 -28.58
CA PHE A 402 -22.77 -20.08 -29.64
C PHE A 402 -23.57 -21.33 -29.24
N CYS A 403 -23.34 -21.87 -28.04
CA CYS A 403 -24.07 -23.04 -27.54
C CYS A 403 -25.58 -22.76 -27.40
N VAL A 404 -25.94 -21.57 -26.92
CA VAL A 404 -27.34 -21.16 -26.76
C VAL A 404 -28.01 -20.98 -28.11
N GLY A 405 -27.35 -20.31 -29.06
CA GLY A 405 -27.85 -20.18 -30.43
C GLY A 405 -28.06 -21.53 -31.12
N MET A 406 -27.11 -22.46 -30.98
CA MET A 406 -27.26 -23.83 -31.50
C MET A 406 -28.42 -24.58 -30.85
N LEU A 407 -28.57 -24.46 -29.52
CA LEU A 407 -29.66 -25.10 -28.78
C LEU A 407 -31.02 -24.54 -29.20
N PHE A 408 -31.13 -23.23 -29.42
CA PHE A 408 -32.33 -22.59 -29.94
C PHE A 408 -32.71 -23.11 -31.34
N ILE A 409 -31.73 -23.20 -32.26
CA ILE A 409 -31.96 -23.74 -33.61
C ILE A 409 -32.42 -25.20 -33.54
N LEU A 410 -31.78 -26.03 -32.72
CA LEU A 410 -32.12 -27.45 -32.57
C LEU A 410 -33.52 -27.63 -31.97
N LEU A 411 -33.90 -26.84 -30.95
CA LEU A 411 -35.23 -26.90 -30.35
C LEU A 411 -36.32 -26.48 -31.33
N ASN A 412 -36.09 -25.41 -32.12
CA ASN A 412 -37.04 -24.97 -33.15
C ASN A 412 -37.11 -25.91 -34.36
N SER A 413 -36.03 -26.66 -34.65
CA SER A 413 -36.04 -27.68 -35.71
C SER A 413 -36.80 -28.95 -35.30
N VAL A 414 -36.89 -29.26 -34.01
CA VAL A 414 -37.52 -30.49 -33.49
C VAL A 414 -38.97 -30.25 -33.03
N GLY A 415 -39.28 -29.07 -32.52
CA GLY A 415 -40.64 -28.67 -32.15
C GLY A 415 -41.35 -27.93 -33.29
N GLY A 416 -42.19 -28.63 -34.06
CA GLY A 416 -42.98 -28.05 -35.18
C GLY A 416 -43.99 -26.94 -34.82
N LYS A 417 -43.91 -26.37 -33.62
CA LYS A 417 -44.58 -25.12 -33.19
C LYS A 417 -43.63 -24.43 -32.21
N SER A 418 -43.34 -23.15 -32.48
CA SER A 418 -42.44 -22.26 -31.73
C SER A 418 -42.52 -22.48 -30.22
N ALA A 419 -41.57 -23.23 -29.67
CA ALA A 419 -41.52 -23.53 -28.23
C ALA A 419 -40.66 -22.54 -27.45
N VAL A 420 -39.94 -21.64 -28.15
CA VAL A 420 -39.11 -20.61 -27.54
C VAL A 420 -39.31 -19.30 -28.30
N ASP A 421 -39.77 -18.29 -27.58
CA ASP A 421 -40.02 -16.94 -28.09
C ASP A 421 -38.70 -16.26 -28.49
N PRO A 422 -38.52 -15.84 -29.77
CA PRO A 422 -37.32 -15.16 -30.22
C PRO A 422 -37.08 -13.80 -29.56
N ALA A 423 -38.09 -13.19 -28.92
CA ALA A 423 -37.92 -11.95 -28.15
C ALA A 423 -37.19 -12.15 -26.80
N MET A 424 -37.02 -13.40 -26.37
CA MET A 424 -36.42 -13.79 -25.09
C MET A 424 -34.99 -14.37 -25.22
N ALA A 425 -34.40 -14.34 -26.43
CA ALA A 425 -33.08 -14.91 -26.77
C ALA A 425 -31.98 -13.85 -26.89
#